data_AF-A0A7I8VHG7-F1
#
_entry.id   AF-A0A7I8VHG7-F1
#
_cell.length_a   1.000
_cell.length_b   1.000
_cell.length_c   1.000
_cell.angle_alpha   90.00
_cell.angle_beta   90.00
_cell.angle_gamma   90.00
#
_symmetry.space_group_name_H-M   'P 1'
#
loop_
_entity.id
_entity.type
_entity.pdbx_description
1 polymer ?
#
loop_
_entity_poly.entity_id
_entity_poly.type
_entity_poly.pdbx_seq_one_letter_code
_entity_poly.pdbx_strand_id
1 'polypeptide(L)'
;MLKRNIFFIIAFIYNPCLANSGKEGKAKNIIVFLLDGLSTLTLAEARLFRRQVNNRDFLHLDKMAHFGLLKDVPKRPYENKDYTILQTLCGRIRKYKFYKCGQFKKCLVHKMQVASKSTGVVTTGNVFAPPANYATQELAHCKDAPAQILNKIGFKLNIIMGGGRSNMIPYGKSDPEYGMAQPGMRKDGRNLINEWWRGKTYEGRAVHSVWEKVGLDYVHSSKTDDLIGIFQPNTMATEERRNRTTDPSLDVMVRKAIEILRRNQNGYFLLVSNHNARKSPTETIAADDAISTVLKMTYPNETLIIIIGSKSSDGTDSSVDDRLLFASGPNLNQIKGIISTESLHKFLISTSCITHYKMAPHCRSQDTPMPVRPQYRTHSLASAVTRKFSLTKGILSFCIISFILQ
;
A
#
# COMPACT_ATOMS: atom_id res chain seq x y z
N MET A 1 -13.67 -65.15 3.69
CA MET A 1 -12.35 -64.69 3.23
C MET A 1 -12.52 -63.34 2.55
N LEU A 2 -12.08 -62.28 3.22
CA LEU A 2 -10.91 -61.48 2.85
C LEU A 2 -11.11 -60.56 1.63
N LYS A 3 -11.21 -59.26 1.98
CA LYS A 3 -10.41 -58.14 1.46
C LYS A 3 -10.80 -57.57 0.08
N ARG A 4 -10.73 -56.26 -0.20
CA ARG A 4 -10.41 -55.04 0.57
C ARG A 4 -10.46 -53.89 -0.44
N ASN A 5 -11.19 -52.83 -0.07
CA ASN A 5 -10.97 -51.39 -0.34
C ASN A 5 -10.70 -50.94 -1.80
N ILE A 6 -11.63 -50.26 -2.46
CA ILE A 6 -11.95 -48.82 -2.28
C ILE A 6 -10.67 -47.97 -2.24
N PHE A 7 -10.24 -47.52 -3.43
CA PHE A 7 -9.39 -46.36 -3.61
C PHE A 7 -10.08 -45.43 -4.62
N PHE A 8 -11.08 -44.70 -4.15
CA PHE A 8 -11.46 -43.43 -4.78
C PHE A 8 -10.36 -42.43 -4.42
N ILE A 9 -9.40 -42.25 -5.34
CA ILE A 9 -8.48 -41.11 -5.27
C ILE A 9 -9.32 -39.88 -5.58
N ILE A 10 -9.77 -39.20 -4.53
CA ILE A 10 -10.21 -37.82 -4.61
C ILE A 10 -8.98 -37.01 -4.99
N ALA A 11 -8.79 -36.79 -6.29
CA ALA A 11 -7.95 -35.72 -6.77
C ALA A 11 -8.62 -34.40 -6.37
N PHE A 12 -8.34 -33.93 -5.15
CA PHE A 12 -8.51 -32.53 -4.81
C PHE A 12 -7.57 -31.75 -5.73
N ILE A 13 -8.12 -31.29 -6.86
CA ILE A 13 -7.54 -30.20 -7.62
C ILE A 13 -7.52 -29.03 -6.66
N TYR A 14 -6.38 -28.83 -6.01
CA TYR A 14 -6.06 -27.61 -5.29
C TYR A 14 -6.12 -26.50 -6.32
N ASN A 15 -7.24 -25.80 -6.37
CA ASN A 15 -7.45 -24.66 -7.25
C ASN A 15 -6.95 -23.44 -6.46
N PRO A 16 -5.72 -22.94 -6.70
CA PRO A 16 -5.14 -21.87 -5.87
C PRO A 16 -5.91 -20.54 -5.99
N CYS A 17 -6.85 -20.41 -6.93
CA CYS A 17 -7.72 -19.25 -7.05
C CYS A 17 -8.78 -19.13 -5.94
N LEU A 18 -9.22 -20.23 -5.32
CA LEU A 18 -10.28 -20.20 -4.30
C LEU A 18 -9.76 -20.31 -2.87
N ALA A 19 -8.50 -20.68 -2.65
CA ALA A 19 -7.96 -20.94 -1.31
C ALA A 19 -7.48 -19.68 -0.54
N ASN A 20 -7.61 -18.48 -1.12
CA ASN A 20 -7.15 -17.21 -0.53
C ASN A 20 -8.26 -16.16 -0.34
N SER A 21 -9.53 -16.48 -0.64
CA SER A 21 -10.65 -15.58 -0.34
C SER A 21 -10.96 -15.64 1.17
N GLY A 22 -10.57 -14.60 1.90
CA GLY A 22 -11.10 -14.37 3.25
C GLY A 22 -10.34 -15.01 4.41
N LYS A 23 -9.03 -15.29 4.29
CA LYS A 23 -8.21 -15.57 5.48
C LYS A 23 -8.22 -14.35 6.39
N GLU A 24 -8.71 -14.55 7.62
CA GLU A 24 -8.65 -13.52 8.65
C GLU A 24 -7.21 -13.29 9.08
N GLY A 25 -6.80 -12.03 9.20
CA GLY A 25 -5.44 -11.70 9.57
C GLY A 25 -5.09 -10.23 9.48
N LYS A 26 -3.97 -9.85 10.11
CA LYS A 26 -3.40 -8.51 10.02
C LYS A 26 -2.68 -8.34 8.68
N ALA A 27 -3.05 -7.32 7.91
CA ALA A 27 -2.24 -6.88 6.78
C ALA A 27 -1.01 -6.14 7.30
N LYS A 28 0.14 -6.80 7.20
CA LYS A 28 1.47 -6.20 7.41
C LYS A 28 1.69 -5.08 6.39
N ASN A 29 1.32 -5.32 5.14
CA ASN A 29 1.57 -4.40 4.02
C ASN A 29 0.24 -3.97 3.39
N ILE A 30 0.13 -2.71 2.99
CA ILE A 30 -0.98 -2.19 2.19
C ILE A 30 -0.44 -1.56 0.92
N ILE A 31 -0.99 -1.95 -0.23
CA ILE A 31 -0.68 -1.36 -1.52
C ILE A 31 -1.99 -0.89 -2.14
N VAL A 32 -2.06 0.40 -2.49
CA VAL A 32 -3.24 1.00 -3.12
C VAL A 32 -2.86 1.49 -4.51
N PHE A 33 -3.54 0.97 -5.52
CA PHE A 33 -3.47 1.43 -6.90
C PHE A 33 -4.61 2.40 -7.20
N LEU A 34 -4.26 3.56 -7.76
CA LEU A 34 -5.17 4.59 -8.24
C LEU A 34 -5.00 4.72 -9.75
N LEU A 35 -5.94 4.17 -10.51
CA LEU A 35 -5.85 4.11 -11.97
C LEU A 35 -6.80 5.15 -12.57
N ASP A 36 -6.25 6.15 -13.26
CA ASP A 36 -7.04 7.21 -13.87
C ASP A 36 -7.91 6.65 -14.99
N GLY A 37 -9.22 6.86 -14.92
CA GLY A 37 -10.15 6.41 -15.95
C GLY A 37 -10.47 4.93 -16.01
N LEU A 38 -10.09 4.15 -14.99
CA LEU A 38 -10.39 2.71 -14.96
C LEU A 38 -11.91 2.47 -15.02
N SER A 39 -12.38 1.90 -16.12
CA SER A 39 -13.75 1.45 -16.31
C SER A 39 -13.82 0.10 -17.01
N THR A 40 -15.04 -0.43 -17.13
CA THR A 40 -15.29 -1.65 -17.90
C THR A 40 -14.86 -1.50 -19.36
N LEU A 41 -15.01 -0.31 -19.94
CA LEU A 41 -14.59 0.01 -21.30
C LEU A 41 -13.06 -0.04 -21.44
N THR A 42 -12.32 0.68 -20.58
CA THR A 42 -10.85 0.69 -20.66
C THR A 42 -10.25 -0.69 -20.42
N LEU A 43 -10.87 -1.50 -19.55
CA LEU A 43 -10.46 -2.89 -19.33
C LEU A 43 -10.74 -3.76 -20.56
N ALA A 44 -11.89 -3.59 -21.22
CA ALA A 44 -12.22 -4.32 -22.45
C ALA A 44 -11.23 -3.96 -23.57
N GLU A 45 -10.94 -2.67 -23.77
CA GLU A 45 -9.97 -2.21 -24.75
C GLU A 45 -8.57 -2.78 -24.48
N ALA A 46 -8.11 -2.77 -23.23
CA ALA A 46 -6.83 -3.34 -22.84
C ALA A 46 -6.75 -4.85 -23.12
N ARG A 47 -7.82 -5.62 -22.83
CA ARG A 47 -7.88 -7.05 -23.13
C ARG A 47 -7.84 -7.31 -24.64
N LEU A 48 -8.60 -6.55 -25.43
CA LEU A 48 -8.61 -6.66 -26.89
C LEU A 48 -7.24 -6.34 -27.48
N PHE A 49 -6.62 -5.26 -27.03
CA PHE A 49 -5.27 -4.89 -27.45
C PHE A 49 -4.25 -5.98 -27.09
N ARG A 50 -4.29 -6.51 -25.86
CA ARG A 50 -3.40 -7.58 -25.43
C ARG A 50 -3.57 -8.84 -26.28
N ARG A 51 -4.82 -9.20 -26.61
CA ARG A 51 -5.12 -10.33 -27.51
C ARG A 51 -4.48 -10.13 -28.88
N GLN A 52 -4.55 -8.93 -29.44
CA GLN A 52 -3.92 -8.63 -30.73
C GLN A 52 -2.39 -8.71 -30.68
N VAL A 53 -1.76 -8.23 -29.60
CA VAL A 53 -0.29 -8.13 -29.52
C VAL A 53 0.39 -9.43 -29.10
N ASN A 54 -0.21 -10.21 -28.20
CA ASN A 54 0.45 -11.40 -27.64
C ASN A 54 -0.48 -12.61 -27.45
N ASN A 55 -1.65 -12.61 -28.08
CA ASN A 55 -2.64 -13.69 -28.04
C ASN A 55 -3.08 -14.07 -26.61
N ARG A 56 -3.13 -13.10 -25.68
CA ARG A 56 -3.70 -13.25 -24.34
C ARG A 56 -4.86 -12.30 -24.15
N ASP A 57 -5.98 -12.81 -23.66
CA ASP A 57 -7.23 -12.08 -23.46
C ASP A 57 -7.55 -11.75 -21.99
N PHE A 58 -6.62 -12.02 -21.07
CA PHE A 58 -6.77 -11.73 -19.64
C PHE A 58 -5.75 -10.71 -19.12
N LEU A 59 -6.15 -10.00 -18.07
CA LEU A 59 -5.32 -9.09 -17.29
C LEU A 59 -4.89 -9.76 -15.98
N HIS A 60 -3.76 -9.35 -15.40
CA HIS A 60 -3.38 -9.78 -14.05
C HIS A 60 -4.36 -9.29 -12.99
N LEU A 61 -5.00 -8.14 -13.25
CA LEU A 61 -6.13 -7.63 -12.47
C LEU A 61 -7.32 -8.61 -12.42
N ASP A 62 -7.50 -9.47 -13.43
CA ASP A 62 -8.56 -10.49 -13.43
C ASP A 62 -8.31 -11.61 -12.41
N LYS A 63 -7.09 -11.69 -11.86
CA LYS A 63 -6.72 -12.65 -10.80
C LYS A 63 -7.02 -12.14 -9.40
N MET A 64 -7.55 -10.92 -9.27
CA MET A 64 -7.88 -10.35 -7.97
C MET A 64 -8.98 -11.18 -7.30
N ALA A 65 -8.82 -11.47 -6.01
CA ALA A 65 -9.73 -12.33 -5.27
C ALA A 65 -11.13 -11.71 -5.03
N HIS A 66 -11.25 -10.39 -5.14
CA HIS A 66 -12.50 -9.68 -4.99
C HIS A 66 -12.66 -8.59 -6.07
N PHE A 67 -13.89 -8.48 -6.56
CA PHE A 67 -14.35 -7.42 -7.45
C PHE A 67 -15.64 -6.82 -6.88
N GLY A 68 -15.74 -5.50 -6.93
CA GLY A 68 -16.92 -4.77 -6.48
C GLY A 68 -16.92 -3.33 -6.97
N LEU A 69 -17.82 -2.56 -6.39
CA LEU A 69 -18.02 -1.15 -6.68
C LEU A 69 -17.72 -0.30 -5.44
N LEU A 70 -16.91 0.73 -5.64
CA LEU A 70 -16.66 1.78 -4.68
C LEU A 70 -17.67 2.89 -4.92
N LYS A 71 -18.67 2.97 -4.05
CA LYS A 71 -19.66 4.02 -4.06
C LYS A 71 -19.08 5.31 -3.52
N ASP A 72 -19.13 6.35 -4.33
CA ASP A 72 -18.87 7.70 -3.85
C ASP A 72 -20.12 8.25 -3.16
N VAL A 73 -19.97 8.80 -1.96
CA VAL A 73 -21.06 9.49 -1.26
C VAL A 73 -20.64 10.93 -1.01
N PRO A 74 -20.45 11.74 -2.08
CA PRO A 74 -20.23 13.14 -1.89
C PRO A 74 -21.55 13.77 -1.45
N LYS A 75 -21.61 14.33 -0.24
CA LYS A 75 -22.75 15.17 0.15
C LYS A 75 -22.87 16.42 -0.74
N ARG A 76 -21.78 16.79 -1.44
CA ARG A 76 -21.64 17.92 -2.36
C ARG A 76 -20.59 17.59 -3.45
N PRO A 77 -20.98 16.96 -4.57
CA PRO A 77 -20.05 16.48 -5.61
C PRO A 77 -19.23 17.60 -6.28
N TYR A 78 -19.72 18.85 -6.26
CA TYR A 78 -19.11 19.96 -7.00
C TYR A 78 -17.90 20.65 -6.33
N GLU A 79 -17.47 20.26 -5.13
CA GLU A 79 -16.45 21.01 -4.38
C GLU A 79 -15.01 20.48 -4.52
N ASN A 80 -14.80 19.21 -4.90
CA ASN A 80 -13.46 18.66 -5.17
C ASN A 80 -13.55 17.42 -6.06
N LYS A 81 -12.94 17.48 -7.23
CA LYS A 81 -12.88 16.40 -8.24
C LYS A 81 -12.29 15.10 -7.69
N ASP A 82 -11.33 15.21 -6.79
CA ASP A 82 -10.63 14.05 -6.22
C ASP A 82 -11.20 13.58 -4.86
N TYR A 83 -12.42 14.03 -4.50
CA TYR A 83 -13.03 13.78 -3.19
C TYR A 83 -13.08 12.29 -2.82
N THR A 84 -13.38 11.41 -3.78
CA THR A 84 -13.46 9.97 -3.58
C THR A 84 -12.14 9.39 -3.06
N ILE A 85 -11.04 9.71 -3.74
CA ILE A 85 -9.70 9.21 -3.39
C ILE A 85 -9.29 9.76 -2.03
N LEU A 86 -9.54 11.04 -1.83
CA LEU A 86 -9.23 11.70 -0.59
C LEU A 86 -9.99 11.12 0.59
N GLN A 87 -11.28 10.81 0.43
CA GLN A 87 -12.09 10.16 1.45
C GLN A 87 -11.64 8.72 1.69
N THR A 88 -11.18 8.01 0.66
CA THR A 88 -10.64 6.65 0.79
C THR A 88 -9.34 6.66 1.61
N LEU A 89 -8.44 7.60 1.34
CA LEU A 89 -7.16 7.70 2.04
C LEU A 89 -7.27 8.37 3.41
N CYS A 90 -8.21 9.30 3.61
CA CYS A 90 -8.26 10.14 4.81
C CYS A 90 -9.55 10.04 5.62
N GLY A 91 -10.48 9.17 5.22
CA GLY A 91 -11.78 9.00 5.85
C GLY A 91 -12.69 10.20 5.65
N ARG A 92 -13.84 10.21 6.33
CA ARG A 92 -14.91 11.22 6.18
C ARG A 92 -14.40 12.66 6.16
N ILE A 93 -14.68 13.41 5.09
CA ILE A 93 -14.31 14.81 4.92
C ILE A 93 -15.59 15.64 5.00
N ARG A 94 -15.71 16.54 5.99
CA ARG A 94 -16.95 17.31 6.18
C ARG A 94 -16.98 18.59 5.35
N LYS A 95 -15.85 19.31 5.21
CA LYS A 95 -15.72 20.53 4.39
C LYS A 95 -14.28 20.71 3.91
N TYR A 96 -13.99 20.38 2.65
CA TYR A 96 -12.63 20.49 2.08
C TYR A 96 -12.14 21.95 2.04
N LYS A 97 -13.03 22.90 1.71
CA LYS A 97 -12.75 24.35 1.62
C LYS A 97 -12.36 25.04 2.94
N PHE A 98 -12.40 24.34 4.09
CA PHE A 98 -12.12 24.93 5.40
C PHE A 98 -10.79 24.51 6.02
N TYR A 99 -10.03 23.62 5.38
CA TYR A 99 -8.68 23.29 5.86
C TYR A 99 -7.72 24.44 5.50
N LYS A 100 -7.34 25.23 6.50
CA LYS A 100 -6.27 26.24 6.37
C LYS A 100 -4.93 25.54 6.13
N CYS A 101 -4.00 26.16 5.41
CA CYS A 101 -2.64 25.62 5.28
C CYS A 101 -2.03 25.43 6.68
N GLY A 102 -1.45 24.25 6.94
CA GLY A 102 -1.00 23.82 8.27
C GLY A 102 -2.07 23.14 9.15
N GLN A 103 -3.33 23.02 8.70
CA GLN A 103 -4.31 22.16 9.36
C GLN A 103 -4.15 20.71 8.89
N PHE A 104 -3.76 19.89 9.85
CA PHE A 104 -3.38 18.51 9.64
C PHE A 104 -4.59 17.56 9.73
N LYS A 105 -4.90 16.81 8.68
CA LYS A 105 -5.74 15.62 8.80
C LYS A 105 -4.88 14.35 8.80
N LYS A 106 -5.06 13.51 9.82
CA LYS A 106 -4.39 12.20 9.95
C LYS A 106 -4.93 11.20 8.91
N CYS A 107 -4.44 11.30 7.67
CA CYS A 107 -4.68 10.33 6.60
C CYS A 107 -4.01 8.98 6.88
N LEU A 108 -4.34 7.98 6.07
CA LEU A 108 -3.80 6.64 6.13
C LEU A 108 -2.27 6.63 6.14
N VAL A 109 -1.62 7.38 5.24
CA VAL A 109 -0.14 7.48 5.18
C VAL A 109 0.45 7.90 6.51
N HIS A 110 -0.05 8.98 7.12
CA HIS A 110 0.43 9.42 8.42
C HIS A 110 0.18 8.38 9.52
N LYS A 111 -0.99 7.72 9.53
CA LYS A 111 -1.28 6.64 10.49
C LYS A 111 -0.30 5.48 10.35
N MET A 112 0.08 5.12 9.12
CA MET A 112 1.09 4.10 8.84
C MET A 112 2.48 4.53 9.33
N GLN A 113 2.87 5.79 9.10
CA GLN A 113 4.13 6.35 9.62
C GLN A 113 4.19 6.34 11.15
N VAL A 114 3.11 6.72 11.83
CA VAL A 114 3.02 6.68 13.31
C VAL A 114 3.09 5.24 13.82
N ALA A 115 2.55 4.28 13.08
CA ALA A 115 2.68 2.86 13.36
C ALA A 115 4.06 2.27 12.98
N SER A 116 5.08 3.11 12.75
CA SER A 116 6.45 2.72 12.40
C SER A 116 6.56 1.86 11.13
N LYS A 117 5.58 1.96 10.24
CA LYS A 117 5.60 1.34 8.91
C LYS A 117 6.26 2.28 7.92
N SER A 118 6.97 1.70 6.94
CA SER A 118 7.56 2.46 5.85
C SER A 118 6.47 2.92 4.88
N THR A 119 6.65 4.08 4.26
CA THR A 119 5.64 4.64 3.35
C THR A 119 6.24 5.13 2.05
N GLY A 120 5.52 4.92 0.95
CA GLY A 120 5.98 5.29 -0.37
C GLY A 120 4.87 5.73 -1.32
N VAL A 121 5.24 6.53 -2.31
CA VAL A 121 4.40 6.92 -3.45
C VAL A 121 5.15 6.70 -4.74
N VAL A 122 4.48 6.11 -5.72
CA VAL A 122 4.95 5.91 -7.09
C VAL A 122 3.85 6.37 -8.04
N THR A 123 4.19 7.20 -9.03
CA THR A 123 3.21 7.63 -10.02
C THR A 123 3.82 7.91 -11.39
N THR A 124 3.04 7.76 -12.45
CA THR A 124 3.37 8.31 -13.78
C THR A 124 3.05 9.80 -13.90
N GLY A 125 2.31 10.36 -12.93
CA GLY A 125 1.95 11.78 -12.84
C GLY A 125 3.05 12.65 -12.24
N ASN A 126 2.74 13.93 -12.08
CA ASN A 126 3.50 14.81 -11.19
C ASN A 126 3.25 14.40 -9.73
N VAL A 127 4.30 14.09 -8.96
CA VAL A 127 4.18 13.63 -7.55
C VAL A 127 3.51 14.65 -6.61
N PHE A 128 3.42 15.91 -7.05
CA PHE A 128 2.80 17.01 -6.31
C PHE A 128 1.37 17.33 -6.76
N ALA A 129 0.86 16.61 -7.76
CA ALA A 129 -0.51 16.68 -8.23
C ALA A 129 -1.36 15.51 -7.70
N PRO A 130 -2.69 15.67 -7.64
CA PRO A 130 -3.58 14.55 -7.38
C PRO A 130 -3.46 13.42 -8.42
N PRO A 131 -3.63 12.16 -8.01
CA PRO A 131 -3.91 11.74 -6.63
C PRO A 131 -2.65 11.45 -5.80
N ALA A 132 -1.45 11.51 -6.39
CA ALA A 132 -0.19 11.18 -5.71
C ALA A 132 0.09 12.10 -4.52
N ASN A 133 -0.29 13.37 -4.63
CA ASN A 133 -0.07 14.35 -3.58
C ASN A 133 -0.81 14.06 -2.27
N TYR A 134 -1.85 13.21 -2.27
CA TYR A 134 -2.53 12.80 -1.04
C TYR A 134 -1.69 11.89 -0.15
N ALA A 135 -0.61 11.31 -0.67
CA ALA A 135 0.40 10.64 0.13
C ALA A 135 1.49 11.59 0.64
N THR A 136 1.71 12.74 -0.01
CA THR A 136 2.83 13.64 0.27
C THR A 136 2.44 14.89 1.05
N GLN A 137 1.14 15.18 1.19
CA GLN A 137 0.67 16.48 1.68
C GLN A 137 -0.17 16.40 2.96
N GLU A 138 -0.07 17.47 3.75
CA GLU A 138 -1.13 17.84 4.67
C GLU A 138 -2.30 18.35 3.86
N LEU A 139 -3.48 17.84 4.18
CA LEU A 139 -4.72 18.02 3.44
C LEU A 139 -5.21 19.48 3.48
N ALA A 140 -4.57 20.38 2.75
CA ALA A 140 -4.86 21.80 2.77
C ALA A 140 -4.58 22.46 1.40
N HIS A 141 -5.30 23.57 1.12
CA HIS A 141 -5.00 24.48 0.01
C HIS A 141 -3.71 25.27 0.27
N CYS A 142 -2.58 24.57 0.41
CA CYS A 142 -1.28 25.20 0.52
C CYS A 142 -0.80 25.66 -0.87
N LYS A 143 -0.26 26.89 -0.91
CA LYS A 143 0.14 27.58 -2.14
C LYS A 143 1.30 26.89 -2.88
N ASP A 144 2.13 26.13 -2.16
CA ASP A 144 3.29 25.41 -2.70
C ASP A 144 3.20 23.91 -2.35
N ALA A 145 2.50 23.17 -3.22
CA ALA A 145 2.39 21.71 -3.15
C ALA A 145 3.76 20.99 -3.12
N PRO A 146 4.74 21.35 -3.95
CA PRO A 146 6.11 20.81 -3.88
C PRO A 146 6.79 20.97 -2.53
N ALA A 147 6.69 22.14 -1.89
CA ALA A 147 7.35 22.38 -0.60
C ALA A 147 6.83 21.46 0.53
N GLN A 148 5.65 20.87 0.37
CA GLN A 148 5.11 19.91 1.34
C GLN A 148 5.91 18.61 1.43
N ILE A 149 6.81 18.32 0.48
CA ILE A 149 7.76 17.21 0.60
C ILE A 149 8.67 17.35 1.83
N LEU A 150 8.83 18.56 2.36
CA LEU A 150 9.61 18.87 3.55
C LEU A 150 8.74 19.00 4.82
N ASN A 151 7.43 18.77 4.73
CA ASN A 151 6.54 18.79 5.90
C ASN A 151 6.67 17.50 6.73
N LYS A 152 5.92 17.40 7.83
CA LYS A 152 5.98 16.27 8.78
C LYS A 152 5.59 14.91 8.16
N ILE A 153 4.80 14.88 7.10
CA ILE A 153 4.36 13.66 6.39
C ILE A 153 5.30 13.36 5.22
N GLY A 154 5.45 14.33 4.31
CA GLY A 154 6.23 14.22 3.09
C GLY A 154 7.68 13.87 3.38
N PHE A 155 8.27 14.51 4.39
CA PHE A 155 9.65 14.26 4.78
C PHE A 155 9.84 12.87 5.40
N LYS A 156 8.78 12.25 5.94
CA LYS A 156 8.82 10.88 6.47
C LYS A 156 8.58 9.79 5.43
N LEU A 157 8.27 10.14 4.18
CA LEU A 157 8.20 9.15 3.11
C LEU A 157 9.58 8.55 2.87
N ASN A 158 9.61 7.25 2.62
CA ASN A 158 10.80 6.52 2.21
C ASN A 158 10.96 6.54 0.70
N ILE A 159 9.87 6.44 -0.05
CA ILE A 159 9.89 6.38 -1.51
C ILE A 159 9.03 7.48 -2.10
N ILE A 160 9.59 8.25 -3.02
CA ILE A 160 8.86 9.22 -3.84
C ILE A 160 9.34 9.07 -5.28
N MET A 161 8.51 8.52 -6.16
CA MET A 161 8.88 8.33 -7.56
C MET A 161 7.80 8.81 -8.52
N GLY A 162 8.22 9.49 -9.60
CA GLY A 162 7.34 9.92 -10.68
C GLY A 162 7.88 11.12 -11.44
N GLY A 163 7.01 12.03 -11.86
CA GLY A 163 7.37 13.29 -12.53
C GLY A 163 7.28 14.52 -11.62
N GLY A 164 7.59 15.70 -12.15
CA GLY A 164 7.43 17.00 -11.46
C GLY A 164 8.74 17.71 -11.06
N ARG A 165 9.86 17.39 -11.73
CA ARG A 165 11.19 17.89 -11.40
C ARG A 165 11.31 19.42 -11.49
N SER A 166 10.67 20.04 -12.48
CA SER A 166 10.74 21.49 -12.69
C SER A 166 10.16 22.28 -11.52
N ASN A 167 9.19 21.72 -10.80
CA ASN A 167 8.59 22.31 -9.61
C ASN A 167 9.50 22.27 -8.36
N MET A 168 10.61 21.53 -8.43
CA MET A 168 11.57 21.38 -7.33
C MET A 168 12.88 22.14 -7.54
N ILE A 169 13.16 22.59 -8.77
CA ILE A 169 14.41 23.24 -9.17
C ILE A 169 14.23 24.77 -9.27
N PRO A 170 15.21 25.57 -8.82
CA PRO A 170 15.17 27.03 -8.95
C PRO A 170 14.97 27.50 -10.40
N TYR A 171 14.25 28.60 -10.57
CA TYR A 171 14.09 29.26 -11.85
C TYR A 171 15.45 29.64 -12.45
N GLY A 172 15.61 29.41 -13.76
CA GLY A 172 16.85 29.67 -14.49
C GLY A 172 17.96 28.62 -14.27
N LYS A 173 17.69 27.51 -13.56
CA LYS A 173 18.58 26.35 -13.51
C LYS A 173 18.13 25.30 -14.53
N SER A 174 19.10 24.71 -15.22
CA SER A 174 18.88 23.69 -16.23
C SER A 174 18.33 22.40 -15.63
N ASP A 175 17.44 21.74 -16.37
CA ASP A 175 17.02 20.38 -16.10
C ASP A 175 18.10 19.38 -16.53
N PRO A 176 18.33 18.30 -15.77
CA PRO A 176 19.39 17.35 -16.08
C PRO A 176 19.21 16.59 -17.41
N GLU A 177 17.98 16.43 -17.90
CA GLU A 177 17.69 15.71 -19.15
C GLU A 177 17.48 16.67 -20.33
N TYR A 178 16.82 17.81 -20.08
CA TYR A 178 16.38 18.74 -21.14
C TYR A 178 17.13 20.08 -21.15
N GLY A 179 18.08 20.29 -20.24
CA GLY A 179 18.84 21.53 -20.15
C GLY A 179 17.94 22.75 -19.91
N MET A 180 18.19 23.83 -20.65
CA MET A 180 17.36 25.05 -20.60
C MET A 180 16.05 24.96 -21.38
N ALA A 181 15.77 23.85 -22.08
CA ALA A 181 14.50 23.69 -22.79
C ALA A 181 13.32 23.43 -21.84
N GLN A 182 13.59 22.93 -20.63
CA GLN A 182 12.60 22.70 -19.57
C GLN A 182 13.17 23.10 -18.20
N PRO A 183 13.52 24.38 -17.97
CA PRO A 183 14.25 24.78 -16.78
C PRO A 183 13.41 24.62 -15.51
N GLY A 184 14.06 24.75 -14.35
CA GLY A 184 13.38 24.88 -13.07
C GLY A 184 12.37 26.04 -13.07
N MET A 185 11.31 25.89 -12.27
CA MET A 185 10.18 26.83 -12.21
C MET A 185 10.04 27.51 -10.84
N ARG A 186 10.87 27.15 -9.86
CA ARG A 186 10.76 27.71 -8.50
C ARG A 186 11.27 29.15 -8.43
N LYS A 187 10.37 30.09 -8.12
CA LYS A 187 10.69 31.52 -8.03
C LYS A 187 11.32 31.96 -6.71
N ASP A 188 11.39 31.07 -5.73
CA ASP A 188 11.94 31.34 -4.39
C ASP A 188 13.43 30.95 -4.25
N GLY A 189 14.08 30.56 -5.36
CA GLY A 189 15.50 30.20 -5.38
C GLY A 189 15.84 28.86 -4.72
N ARG A 190 14.84 28.11 -4.24
CA ARG A 190 15.04 26.87 -3.48
C ARG A 190 15.19 25.65 -4.38
N ASN A 191 16.03 24.71 -3.97
CA ASN A 191 16.13 23.39 -4.59
C ASN A 191 15.64 22.34 -3.59
N LEU A 192 14.39 21.91 -3.76
CA LEU A 192 13.74 21.02 -2.80
C LEU A 192 14.30 19.59 -2.81
N ILE A 193 14.88 19.14 -3.93
CA ILE A 193 15.54 17.83 -4.01
C ILE A 193 16.76 17.84 -3.09
N ASN A 194 17.59 18.88 -3.19
CA ASN A 194 18.78 19.04 -2.37
C ASN A 194 18.43 19.25 -0.89
N GLU A 195 17.39 20.04 -0.58
CA GLU A 195 16.94 20.23 0.80
C GLU A 195 16.44 18.91 1.42
N TRP A 196 15.64 18.14 0.68
CA TRP A 196 15.17 16.84 1.15
C TRP A 196 16.32 15.86 1.38
N TRP A 197 17.24 15.75 0.40
CA TRP A 197 18.40 14.87 0.50
C TRP A 197 19.31 15.23 1.67
N ARG A 198 19.63 16.52 1.85
CA ARG A 198 20.45 17.01 2.97
C ARG A 198 19.76 16.75 4.31
N GLY A 199 18.46 17.03 4.41
CA GLY A 199 17.71 16.78 5.64
C GLY A 199 17.77 15.31 6.05
N LYS A 200 17.51 14.38 5.11
CA LYS A 200 17.53 12.95 5.40
C LYS A 200 18.92 12.44 5.76
N THR A 201 19.94 12.96 5.07
CA THR A 201 21.36 12.64 5.37
C THR A 201 21.74 13.12 6.77
N TYR A 202 21.26 14.29 7.19
CA TYR A 202 21.46 14.82 8.54
C TYR A 202 20.80 13.93 9.62
N GLU A 203 19.69 13.25 9.30
CA GLU A 203 19.09 12.21 10.15
C GLU A 203 19.86 10.87 10.13
N GLY A 204 21.01 10.80 9.46
CA GLY A 204 21.85 9.60 9.36
C GLY A 204 21.28 8.52 8.44
N ARG A 205 20.35 8.88 7.53
CA ARG A 205 19.69 7.92 6.64
C ARG A 205 20.47 7.74 5.34
N ALA A 206 20.50 6.52 4.81
CA ALA A 206 21.12 6.24 3.51
C ALA A 206 20.17 6.62 2.35
N VAL A 207 20.47 7.72 1.65
CA VAL A 207 19.51 8.38 0.77
C VAL A 207 20.03 8.51 -0.66
N HIS A 208 19.19 8.21 -1.64
CA HIS A 208 19.49 8.40 -3.06
C HIS A 208 18.50 9.37 -3.73
N SER A 209 19.02 10.17 -4.65
CA SER A 209 18.24 11.01 -5.56
C SER A 209 18.61 10.64 -6.99
N VAL A 210 17.63 10.26 -7.79
CA VAL A 210 17.83 9.83 -9.19
C VAL A 210 16.84 10.56 -10.11
N TRP A 211 17.21 10.70 -11.38
CA TRP A 211 16.36 11.33 -12.39
C TRP A 211 16.29 10.53 -13.69
N GLU A 212 17.10 9.49 -13.87
CA GLU A 212 16.99 8.55 -14.99
C GLU A 212 16.87 7.09 -14.53
N LYS A 213 16.44 6.23 -15.45
CA LYS A 213 16.30 4.78 -15.27
C LYS A 213 17.62 4.13 -14.86
N VAL A 214 18.72 4.52 -15.50
CA VAL A 214 20.05 3.97 -15.19
C VAL A 214 20.43 4.27 -13.74
N GLY A 215 20.24 5.51 -13.27
CA GLY A 215 20.43 5.87 -11.87
C GLY A 215 19.55 5.04 -10.94
N LEU A 216 18.28 4.82 -11.28
CA LEU A 216 17.36 3.96 -10.52
C LEU A 216 17.86 2.51 -10.44
N ASP A 217 18.37 1.96 -11.54
CA ASP A 217 18.88 0.59 -11.62
C ASP A 217 20.13 0.40 -10.72
N TYR A 218 20.97 1.43 -10.57
CA TYR A 218 22.13 1.42 -9.67
C TYR A 218 21.80 1.53 -8.17
N VAL A 219 20.56 1.87 -7.81
CA VAL A 219 20.16 1.97 -6.39
C VAL A 219 20.13 0.57 -5.76
N HIS A 220 21.01 0.36 -4.79
CA HIS A 220 21.11 -0.87 -4.01
C HIS A 220 20.03 -0.91 -2.94
N SER A 221 18.90 -1.56 -3.23
CA SER A 221 17.73 -1.59 -2.36
C SER A 221 18.02 -2.08 -0.94
N SER A 222 19.02 -2.95 -0.75
CA SER A 222 19.46 -3.45 0.57
C SER A 222 20.19 -2.43 1.43
N LYS A 223 20.68 -1.32 0.86
CA LYS A 223 21.46 -0.26 1.52
C LYS A 223 20.79 1.12 1.45
N THR A 224 19.60 1.23 0.86
CA THR A 224 18.92 2.51 0.63
C THR A 224 17.70 2.64 1.51
N ASP A 225 17.73 3.59 2.44
CA ASP A 225 16.66 3.88 3.38
C ASP A 225 15.58 4.78 2.80
N ASP A 226 15.98 5.78 2.01
CA ASP A 226 15.05 6.65 1.30
C ASP A 226 15.52 6.91 -0.14
N LEU A 227 14.56 7.01 -1.05
CA LEU A 227 14.78 7.24 -2.47
C LEU A 227 13.79 8.26 -3.00
N ILE A 228 14.32 9.31 -3.63
CA ILE A 228 13.55 10.21 -4.48
C ILE A 228 13.97 10.02 -5.94
N GLY A 229 13.01 9.65 -6.80
CA GLY A 229 13.23 9.42 -8.22
C GLY A 229 12.28 10.27 -9.05
N ILE A 230 12.73 11.42 -9.56
CA ILE A 230 11.88 12.31 -10.36
C ILE A 230 12.37 12.32 -11.80
N PHE A 231 11.65 11.60 -12.67
CA PHE A 231 12.11 11.19 -13.99
C PHE A 231 11.77 12.18 -15.10
N GLN A 232 10.75 13.04 -14.92
CA GLN A 232 10.35 14.03 -15.92
C GLN A 232 10.13 15.43 -15.32
N PRO A 233 10.32 16.54 -16.09
CA PRO A 233 10.09 17.90 -15.62
C PRO A 233 8.68 18.11 -15.08
N ASN A 234 7.68 17.53 -15.73
CA ASN A 234 6.30 17.48 -15.27
C ASN A 234 5.84 16.00 -15.25
N THR A 235 4.66 15.67 -15.78
CA THR A 235 4.15 14.29 -15.90
C THR A 235 5.06 13.41 -16.76
N MET A 236 5.17 12.13 -16.42
CA MET A 236 5.91 11.17 -17.25
C MET A 236 5.23 10.98 -18.61
N ALA A 237 6.05 10.73 -19.64
CA ALA A 237 5.55 10.41 -20.97
C ALA A 237 4.64 9.17 -20.94
N THR A 238 3.70 9.10 -21.89
CA THR A 238 2.89 7.88 -22.03
C THR A 238 3.75 6.71 -22.48
N GLU A 239 3.35 5.47 -22.22
CA GLU A 239 4.13 4.27 -22.56
C GLU A 239 4.51 4.17 -24.05
N GLU A 240 3.69 4.70 -24.94
CA GLU A 240 3.98 4.80 -26.38
C GLU A 240 5.09 5.80 -26.70
N ARG A 241 5.21 6.86 -25.90
CA ARG A 241 6.15 7.97 -26.09
C ARG A 241 7.35 7.91 -25.13
N ARG A 242 7.33 6.98 -24.18
CA ARG A 242 8.34 6.85 -23.13
C ARG A 242 9.68 6.51 -23.74
N ASN A 243 10.73 7.24 -23.35
CA ASN A 243 12.08 6.86 -23.72
C ASN A 243 12.52 5.69 -22.85
N ARG A 244 12.54 4.48 -23.42
CA ARG A 244 12.82 3.25 -22.66
C ARG A 244 14.24 3.18 -22.07
N THR A 245 15.15 4.03 -22.54
CA THR A 245 16.52 4.12 -22.06
C THR A 245 16.62 5.04 -20.84
N THR A 246 15.94 6.18 -20.84
CA THR A 246 16.03 7.19 -19.77
C THR A 246 14.91 7.10 -18.75
N ASP A 247 13.72 6.64 -19.13
CA ASP A 247 12.54 6.61 -18.27
C ASP A 247 12.19 5.19 -17.81
N PRO A 248 12.10 4.92 -16.49
CA PRO A 248 11.62 3.64 -15.99
C PRO A 248 10.11 3.49 -16.28
N SER A 249 9.68 2.26 -16.55
CA SER A 249 8.26 1.92 -16.59
C SER A 249 7.66 1.86 -15.18
N LEU A 250 6.33 1.92 -15.08
CA LEU A 250 5.62 1.90 -13.80
C LEU A 250 5.94 0.65 -12.96
N ASP A 251 6.03 -0.52 -13.58
CA ASP A 251 6.37 -1.78 -12.91
C ASP A 251 7.80 -1.78 -12.36
N VAL A 252 8.76 -1.16 -13.07
CA VAL A 252 10.15 -1.00 -12.60
C VAL A 252 10.22 -0.11 -11.37
N MET A 253 9.49 1.02 -11.38
CA MET A 253 9.40 1.88 -10.20
C MET A 253 8.74 1.16 -9.02
N VAL A 254 7.62 0.45 -9.25
CA VAL A 254 6.92 -0.31 -8.21
C VAL A 254 7.80 -1.42 -7.62
N ARG A 255 8.55 -2.15 -8.46
CA ARG A 255 9.53 -3.15 -8.03
C ARG A 255 10.55 -2.53 -7.08
N LYS A 256 11.22 -1.45 -7.49
CA LYS A 256 12.24 -0.80 -6.67
C LYS A 256 11.67 -0.29 -5.35
N ALA A 257 10.46 0.27 -5.37
CA ALA A 257 9.76 0.71 -4.17
C ALA A 257 9.54 -0.44 -3.18
N ILE A 258 9.02 -1.59 -3.65
CA ILE A 258 8.79 -2.77 -2.81
C ILE A 258 10.11 -3.33 -2.28
N GLU A 259 11.16 -3.36 -3.10
CA GLU A 259 12.48 -3.84 -2.68
C GLU A 259 13.03 -3.09 -1.46
N ILE A 260 12.86 -1.77 -1.43
CA ILE A 260 13.32 -0.92 -0.33
C ILE A 260 12.35 -1.01 0.86
N LEU A 261 11.04 -0.87 0.62
CA LEU A 261 10.03 -0.78 1.68
C LEU A 261 9.86 -2.09 2.47
N ARG A 262 10.00 -3.25 1.81
CA ARG A 262 9.82 -4.56 2.45
C ARG A 262 10.86 -4.89 3.53
N ARG A 263 11.96 -4.13 3.59
CA ARG A 263 12.99 -4.31 4.63
C ARG A 263 12.47 -3.94 6.02
N ASN A 264 11.44 -3.10 6.11
CA ASN A 264 10.82 -2.77 7.38
C ASN A 264 9.93 -3.92 7.88
N GLN A 265 10.32 -4.54 8.99
CA GLN A 265 9.60 -5.66 9.60
C GLN A 265 8.23 -5.28 10.17
N ASN A 266 7.96 -4.00 10.41
CA ASN A 266 6.61 -3.54 10.77
C ASN A 266 5.67 -3.52 9.55
N GLY A 267 6.20 -3.63 8.34
CA GLY A 267 5.48 -3.55 7.07
C GLY A 267 5.48 -2.16 6.46
N TYR A 268 4.72 -2.01 5.38
CA TYR A 268 4.73 -0.77 4.60
C TYR A 268 3.36 -0.39 3.99
N PHE A 269 3.25 0.88 3.61
CA PHE A 269 2.21 1.40 2.74
C PHE A 269 2.82 1.88 1.43
N LEU A 270 2.25 1.48 0.30
CA LEU A 270 2.64 1.98 -1.02
C LEU A 270 1.42 2.48 -1.77
N LEU A 271 1.43 3.76 -2.16
CA LEU A 271 0.48 4.32 -3.11
C LEU A 271 1.08 4.25 -4.50
N VAL A 272 0.37 3.62 -5.43
CA VAL A 272 0.73 3.59 -6.85
C VAL A 272 -0.35 4.31 -7.63
N SER A 273 0.00 5.27 -8.49
CA SER A 273 -0.99 5.94 -9.34
C SER A 273 -0.55 5.98 -10.79
N ASN A 274 -1.39 5.47 -11.69
CA ASN A 274 -1.23 5.73 -13.11
C ASN A 274 -2.15 6.88 -13.54
N HIS A 275 -1.55 8.06 -13.72
CA HIS A 275 -2.26 9.27 -14.20
C HIS A 275 -2.61 9.17 -15.71
N ASN A 276 -1.92 8.32 -16.46
CA ASN A 276 -2.09 8.19 -17.91
C ASN A 276 -2.99 7.02 -18.31
N ALA A 277 -3.49 6.20 -17.36
CA ALA A 277 -4.24 4.95 -17.60
C ALA A 277 -5.36 5.06 -18.64
N ARG A 278 -6.02 6.21 -18.73
CA ARG A 278 -7.13 6.46 -19.64
C ARG A 278 -6.75 6.92 -21.04
N LYS A 279 -5.50 7.36 -21.24
CA LYS A 279 -5.06 7.94 -22.52
C LYS A 279 -4.92 6.88 -23.60
N SER A 280 -4.64 5.63 -23.21
CA SER A 280 -4.43 4.53 -24.14
C SER A 280 -4.58 3.16 -23.46
N PRO A 281 -4.97 2.11 -24.21
CA PRO A 281 -4.89 0.71 -23.75
C PRO A 281 -3.48 0.32 -23.26
N THR A 282 -2.41 0.88 -23.83
CA THR A 282 -1.03 0.59 -23.42
C THR A 282 -0.73 1.03 -21.98
N GLU A 283 -1.37 2.10 -21.53
CA GLU A 283 -1.26 2.61 -20.16
C GLU A 283 -1.99 1.72 -19.15
N THR A 284 -3.16 1.22 -19.54
CA THR A 284 -3.88 0.22 -18.72
C THR A 284 -3.05 -1.07 -18.62
N ILE A 285 -2.37 -1.48 -19.70
CA ILE A 285 -1.47 -2.64 -19.67
C ILE A 285 -0.25 -2.39 -18.78
N ALA A 286 0.37 -1.22 -18.82
CA ALA A 286 1.49 -0.91 -17.91
C ALA A 286 1.07 -0.89 -16.43
N ALA A 287 -0.15 -0.43 -16.12
CA ALA A 287 -0.73 -0.58 -14.79
C ALA A 287 -0.93 -2.07 -14.43
N ASP A 288 -1.43 -2.88 -15.36
CA ASP A 288 -1.60 -4.33 -15.17
C ASP A 288 -0.28 -5.07 -14.94
N ASP A 289 0.79 -4.67 -15.62
CA ASP A 289 2.13 -5.24 -15.43
C ASP A 289 2.74 -4.81 -14.08
N ALA A 290 2.43 -3.60 -13.60
CA ALA A 290 2.77 -3.18 -12.24
C ALA A 290 1.99 -4.00 -11.19
N ILE A 291 0.70 -4.28 -11.42
CA ILE A 291 -0.09 -5.19 -10.57
C ILE A 291 0.50 -6.60 -10.57
N SER A 292 0.91 -7.12 -11.73
CA SER A 292 1.63 -8.40 -11.86
C SER A 292 2.88 -8.43 -10.99
N THR A 293 3.65 -7.34 -11.00
CA THR A 293 4.86 -7.20 -10.18
C THR A 293 4.54 -7.27 -8.70
N VAL A 294 3.50 -6.56 -8.24
CA VAL A 294 3.06 -6.62 -6.84
C VAL A 294 2.64 -8.03 -6.44
N LEU A 295 1.82 -8.69 -7.25
CA LEU A 295 1.35 -10.06 -6.98
C LEU A 295 2.51 -11.06 -6.87
N LYS A 296 3.58 -10.87 -7.63
CA LYS A 296 4.78 -11.72 -7.60
C LYS A 296 5.71 -11.44 -6.42
N MET A 297 5.68 -10.22 -5.89
CA MET A 297 6.63 -9.77 -4.87
C MET A 297 6.07 -9.72 -3.46
N THR A 298 4.78 -10.06 -3.27
CA THR A 298 4.09 -9.95 -2.00
C THR A 298 3.33 -11.23 -1.65
N TYR A 299 3.16 -11.47 -0.35
CA TYR A 299 2.43 -12.62 0.14
C TYR A 299 0.97 -12.26 0.42
N PRO A 300 -0.01 -12.98 -0.16
CA PRO A 300 -1.44 -12.66 0.00
C PRO A 300 -1.97 -12.73 1.44
N ASN A 301 -1.31 -13.48 2.34
CA ASN A 301 -1.71 -13.62 3.73
C ASN A 301 -1.30 -12.42 4.62
N GLU A 302 -0.37 -11.58 4.16
CA GLU A 302 0.10 -10.41 4.93
C GLU A 302 0.02 -9.10 4.13
N THR A 303 -0.32 -9.14 2.84
CA THR A 303 -0.41 -7.96 1.99
C THR A 303 -1.82 -7.75 1.47
N LEU A 304 -2.39 -6.59 1.79
CA LEU A 304 -3.64 -6.13 1.23
C LEU A 304 -3.36 -5.23 0.02
N ILE A 305 -3.89 -5.63 -1.14
CA ILE A 305 -3.82 -4.90 -2.40
C ILE A 305 -5.22 -4.39 -2.72
N ILE A 306 -5.36 -3.09 -2.93
CA ILE A 306 -6.60 -2.43 -3.37
C ILE A 306 -6.33 -1.71 -4.69
N ILE A 307 -7.21 -1.86 -5.66
CA ILE A 307 -7.16 -1.15 -6.95
C ILE A 307 -8.47 -0.43 -7.14
N ILE A 308 -8.42 0.88 -7.36
CA ILE A 308 -9.62 1.72 -7.57
C ILE A 308 -9.42 2.68 -8.74
N GLY A 309 -10.52 2.97 -9.45
CA GLY A 309 -10.55 4.04 -10.44
C GLY A 309 -10.45 5.42 -9.79
N SER A 310 -9.50 6.26 -10.22
CA SER A 310 -9.26 7.57 -9.62
C SER A 310 -10.05 8.73 -10.24
N LYS A 311 -10.51 8.60 -11.49
CA LYS A 311 -11.51 9.48 -12.12
C LYS A 311 -12.43 8.65 -13.00
N SER A 312 -13.59 9.20 -13.36
CA SER A 312 -14.53 8.59 -14.31
C SER A 312 -13.90 8.34 -15.69
N SER A 313 -14.52 7.49 -16.50
CA SER A 313 -14.07 7.19 -17.86
C SER A 313 -14.59 8.16 -18.93
N ASP A 314 -15.28 9.25 -18.57
CA ASP A 314 -15.72 10.33 -19.49
C ASP A 314 -14.91 11.64 -19.36
N GLY A 315 -14.20 11.85 -18.24
CA GLY A 315 -13.24 12.97 -18.05
C GLY A 315 -13.88 14.13 -17.32
N THR A 316 -15.18 14.02 -17.17
CA THR A 316 -15.98 14.87 -16.33
C THR A 316 -16.13 14.18 -14.98
N ASP A 317 -15.33 14.64 -14.02
CA ASP A 317 -15.49 14.32 -12.58
C ASP A 317 -16.82 14.88 -11.98
N SER A 318 -17.78 15.23 -12.84
CA SER A 318 -19.17 15.49 -12.49
C SER A 318 -20.02 14.23 -12.45
N SER A 319 -19.51 13.08 -12.93
CA SER A 319 -20.25 11.83 -12.90
C SER A 319 -20.26 11.24 -11.48
N VAL A 320 -21.47 11.04 -10.94
CA VAL A 320 -21.76 10.46 -9.61
C VAL A 320 -21.65 8.93 -9.69
N ASP A 321 -20.69 8.43 -10.46
CA ASP A 321 -20.64 7.01 -10.82
C ASP A 321 -19.84 6.21 -9.79
N ASP A 322 -20.37 5.02 -9.50
CA ASP A 322 -19.67 4.01 -8.75
C ASP A 322 -18.37 3.62 -9.49
N ARG A 323 -17.26 3.52 -8.76
CA ARG A 323 -15.94 3.21 -9.33
C ARG A 323 -15.64 1.73 -9.19
N LEU A 324 -14.92 1.15 -10.15
CA LEU A 324 -14.47 -0.23 -10.03
C LEU A 324 -13.50 -0.38 -8.84
N LEU A 325 -13.69 -1.44 -8.06
CA LEU A 325 -12.85 -1.83 -6.94
C LEU A 325 -12.41 -3.28 -7.14
N PHE A 326 -11.10 -3.50 -7.13
CA PHE A 326 -10.52 -4.84 -7.03
C PHE A 326 -9.71 -4.94 -5.74
N ALA A 327 -9.73 -6.12 -5.12
CA ALA A 327 -8.99 -6.35 -3.89
C ALA A 327 -8.45 -7.78 -3.79
N SER A 328 -7.28 -7.91 -3.17
CA SER A 328 -6.67 -9.18 -2.79
C SER A 328 -5.97 -9.04 -1.45
N GLY A 329 -6.01 -10.06 -0.58
CA GLY A 329 -5.33 -10.03 0.71
C GLY A 329 -6.18 -10.49 1.89
N PRO A 330 -5.79 -10.13 3.13
CA PRO A 330 -6.52 -10.50 4.35
C PRO A 330 -7.88 -9.79 4.48
N ASN A 331 -8.81 -10.45 5.18
CA ASN A 331 -10.12 -9.90 5.60
C ASN A 331 -11.06 -9.46 4.45
N LEU A 332 -10.91 -9.95 3.22
CA LEU A 332 -11.75 -9.54 2.09
C LEU A 332 -13.24 -9.84 2.26
N ASN A 333 -13.60 -10.77 3.16
CA ASN A 333 -14.99 -11.02 3.56
C ASN A 333 -15.71 -9.78 4.12
N GLN A 334 -14.98 -8.75 4.54
CA GLN A 334 -15.54 -7.47 4.98
C GLN A 334 -15.89 -6.51 3.83
N ILE A 335 -15.36 -6.75 2.62
CA ILE A 335 -15.71 -5.99 1.42
C ILE A 335 -16.88 -6.70 0.75
N LYS A 336 -18.06 -6.07 0.82
CA LYS A 336 -19.26 -6.52 0.09
C LYS A 336 -19.24 -5.94 -1.32
N GLY A 337 -20.01 -6.52 -2.24
CA GLY A 337 -20.03 -6.14 -3.66
C GLY A 337 -20.12 -4.64 -3.93
N ILE A 338 -20.79 -3.85 -3.08
CA ILE A 338 -20.71 -2.39 -3.07
C ILE A 338 -20.22 -1.91 -1.70
N ILE A 339 -19.20 -1.06 -1.68
CA ILE A 339 -18.64 -0.45 -0.46
C ILE A 339 -18.53 1.06 -0.62
N SER A 340 -18.79 1.82 0.46
CA SER A 340 -18.57 3.27 0.44
C SER A 340 -17.11 3.64 0.68
N THR A 341 -16.67 4.80 0.22
CA THR A 341 -15.33 5.35 0.49
C THR A 341 -15.03 5.47 2.00
N GLU A 342 -16.02 5.80 2.84
CA GLU A 342 -15.84 5.84 4.30
C GLU A 342 -15.60 4.43 4.88
N SER A 343 -16.37 3.43 4.42
CA SER A 343 -16.23 2.05 4.88
C SER A 343 -14.91 1.44 4.40
N LEU A 344 -14.48 1.74 3.17
CA LEU A 344 -13.19 1.28 2.65
C LEU A 344 -12.02 1.87 3.46
N HIS A 345 -12.08 3.16 3.83
CA HIS A 345 -11.07 3.76 4.72
C HIS A 345 -11.00 3.05 6.09
N LYS A 346 -12.17 2.76 6.68
CA LYS A 346 -12.24 2.02 7.96
C LYS A 346 -11.68 0.61 7.82
N PHE A 347 -11.97 -0.07 6.71
CA PHE A 347 -11.44 -1.38 6.38
C PHE A 347 -9.91 -1.38 6.27
N LEU A 348 -9.33 -0.40 5.57
CA LEU A 348 -7.87 -0.27 5.44
C LEU A 348 -7.20 -0.12 6.82
N ILE A 349 -7.82 0.66 7.70
CA ILE A 349 -7.34 0.86 9.06
C ILE A 349 -7.48 -0.39 9.93
N SER A 350 -8.65 -1.02 9.92
CA SER A 350 -8.92 -2.20 10.76
C SER A 350 -8.01 -3.35 10.35
N THR A 351 -7.87 -3.60 9.04
CA THR A 351 -7.06 -4.69 8.49
C THR A 351 -5.56 -4.51 8.77
N SER A 352 -5.04 -3.28 8.83
CA SER A 352 -3.63 -3.02 9.17
C SER A 352 -3.33 -2.87 10.66
N CYS A 353 -4.36 -2.85 11.52
CA CYS A 353 -4.22 -2.71 12.97
C CYS A 353 -3.48 -1.43 13.42
N ILE A 354 -3.63 -0.33 12.69
CA ILE A 354 -2.90 0.95 12.94
C ILE A 354 -3.63 1.94 13.86
N THR A 355 -4.69 1.54 14.55
CA THR A 355 -5.42 2.42 15.50
C THR A 355 -5.44 1.90 16.92
N HIS A 356 -5.21 2.82 17.87
CA HIS A 356 -5.29 2.57 19.32
C HIS A 356 -6.73 2.41 19.85
N TYR A 357 -7.74 2.94 19.16
CA TYR A 357 -9.13 2.84 19.61
C TYR A 357 -9.82 1.60 19.04
N LYS A 358 -10.14 0.66 19.94
CA LYS A 358 -10.91 -0.56 19.70
C LYS A 358 -10.32 -1.43 18.59
N MET A 359 -9.19 -2.08 18.89
CA MET A 359 -8.55 -3.05 18.00
C MET A 359 -9.53 -4.17 17.62
N ALA A 360 -9.60 -4.44 16.32
CA ALA A 360 -10.38 -5.54 15.77
C ALA A 360 -9.87 -6.90 16.31
N PRO A 361 -10.72 -7.94 16.35
CA PRO A 361 -10.35 -9.23 16.95
C PRO A 361 -9.07 -9.84 16.35
N HIS A 362 -8.90 -9.74 15.03
CA HIS A 362 -7.71 -10.23 14.31
C HIS A 362 -6.42 -9.46 14.64
N CYS A 363 -6.52 -8.33 15.34
CA CYS A 363 -5.37 -7.57 15.84
C CYS A 363 -4.96 -7.99 17.26
N ARG A 364 -5.78 -8.76 17.97
CA ARG A 364 -5.55 -9.21 19.35
C ARG A 364 -4.96 -10.63 19.36
N SER A 365 -3.77 -10.80 18.79
CA SER A 365 -2.80 -11.86 19.12
C SER A 365 -1.68 -11.92 18.07
N GLN A 366 -0.45 -11.67 18.52
CA GLN A 366 0.81 -12.32 18.10
C GLN A 366 2.06 -11.76 18.82
N ASP A 367 1.94 -10.71 19.67
CA ASP A 367 3.09 -10.07 20.34
C ASP A 367 3.13 -10.25 21.88
N THR A 368 2.57 -11.31 22.44
CA THR A 368 2.85 -11.66 23.85
C THR A 368 3.86 -12.80 23.89
N PRO A 369 5.13 -12.58 24.31
CA PRO A 369 5.94 -13.69 24.75
C PRO A 369 5.18 -14.39 25.88
N MET A 370 5.00 -15.70 25.78
CA MET A 370 4.44 -16.49 26.87
C MET A 370 5.21 -16.13 28.14
N PRO A 371 4.55 -15.77 29.25
CA PRO A 371 5.25 -15.63 30.51
C PRO A 371 5.85 -17.00 30.82
N VAL A 372 7.18 -17.05 30.83
CA VAL A 372 7.94 -18.19 31.35
C VAL A 372 7.43 -18.41 32.76
N ARG A 373 6.74 -19.53 33.00
CA ARG A 373 6.35 -19.92 34.36
C ARG A 373 7.64 -19.97 35.18
N PRO A 374 7.73 -19.30 36.34
CA PRO A 374 8.92 -19.40 37.16
C PRO A 374 9.11 -20.87 37.56
N GLN A 375 10.25 -21.43 37.18
CA GLN A 375 10.73 -22.70 37.71
C GLN A 375 10.78 -22.58 39.24
N TYR A 376 10.16 -23.54 39.93
CA TYR A 376 10.24 -23.69 41.36
C TYR A 376 11.71 -23.71 41.80
N ARG A 377 12.14 -22.69 42.57
CA ARG A 377 13.34 -22.78 43.39
C ARG A 377 13.01 -23.66 44.59
N THR A 378 13.56 -24.87 44.59
CA THR A 378 13.84 -25.63 45.81
C THR A 378 14.89 -24.88 46.62
N HIS A 379 14.61 -24.58 47.90
CA HIS A 379 15.46 -24.95 49.04
C HIS A 379 14.95 -24.36 50.37
N SER A 380 15.01 -25.23 51.39
CA SER A 380 15.26 -24.92 52.81
C SER A 380 14.13 -24.33 53.66
N LEU A 381 13.27 -25.21 54.19
CA LEU A 381 12.55 -24.97 55.45
C LEU A 381 13.29 -25.71 56.58
N ALA A 382 13.99 -24.96 57.41
CA ALA A 382 14.40 -25.39 58.74
C ALA A 382 13.52 -24.66 59.78
N SER A 383 12.96 -25.45 60.69
CA SER A 383 12.35 -25.07 61.98
C SER A 383 11.22 -24.03 61.99
N ALA A 384 9.99 -24.44 62.34
CA ALA A 384 9.54 -24.48 63.74
C ALA A 384 8.00 -24.56 63.87
N VAL A 385 7.56 -25.22 64.95
CA VAL A 385 6.27 -25.07 65.67
C VAL A 385 5.04 -25.86 65.20
N THR A 386 5.01 -27.14 65.61
CA THR A 386 3.99 -27.84 66.42
C THR A 386 2.49 -27.48 66.41
N ARG A 387 1.68 -28.58 66.39
CA ARG A 387 0.30 -28.81 66.92
C ARG A 387 -0.85 -28.24 66.06
N LYS A 388 -1.91 -28.99 65.67
CA LYS A 388 -2.77 -30.00 66.35
C LYS A 388 -3.62 -30.75 65.28
N PHE A 389 -3.90 -32.06 65.51
CA PHE A 389 -5.15 -32.85 65.24
C PHE A 389 -5.90 -32.71 63.88
N SER A 390 -6.49 -33.72 63.23
CA SER A 390 -6.88 -35.10 63.55
C SER A 390 -7.33 -35.80 62.26
N LEU A 391 -7.15 -37.13 62.25
CA LEU A 391 -7.73 -38.17 61.39
C LEU A 391 -9.11 -37.89 60.76
N THR A 392 -9.26 -38.30 59.49
CA THR A 392 -10.27 -39.28 59.03
C THR A 392 -9.81 -40.02 57.75
N LYS A 393 -10.27 -41.27 57.63
CA LYS A 393 -9.83 -42.36 56.76
C LYS A 393 -10.60 -42.45 55.43
N GLY A 394 -9.97 -43.12 54.45
CA GLY A 394 -10.59 -43.95 53.40
C GLY A 394 -10.99 -43.19 52.13
N ILE A 395 -11.03 -43.76 50.93
CA ILE A 395 -10.95 -45.14 50.42
C ILE A 395 -10.97 -45.00 48.88
N LEU A 396 -10.17 -45.83 48.16
CA LEU A 396 -10.28 -46.17 46.71
C LEU A 396 -10.22 -44.99 45.69
N SER A 397 -9.65 -45.08 44.48
CA SER A 397 -9.56 -46.20 43.57
C SER A 397 -8.46 -45.96 42.52
N PHE A 398 -7.99 -47.09 41.99
CA PHE A 398 -7.09 -47.30 40.86
C PHE A 398 -7.42 -46.47 39.60
N CYS A 399 -6.39 -46.01 38.87
CA CYS A 399 -5.98 -46.70 37.63
C CYS A 399 -4.64 -46.18 37.08
N ILE A 400 -3.84 -47.15 36.68
CA ILE A 400 -2.43 -47.11 36.31
C ILE A 400 -2.35 -47.33 34.79
N ILE A 401 -1.60 -46.45 34.11
CA ILE A 401 -0.55 -46.73 33.11
C ILE A 401 -0.90 -47.39 31.74
N SER A 402 -0.41 -46.68 30.70
CA SER A 402 0.17 -47.11 29.40
C SER A 402 -0.69 -47.65 28.26
N PHE A 403 -0.51 -47.07 27.07
CA PHE A 403 0.36 -47.56 25.96
C PHE A 403 0.14 -46.60 24.76
N ILE A 404 1.08 -45.77 24.30
CA ILE A 404 2.21 -46.03 23.37
C ILE A 404 1.85 -46.89 22.14
N LEU A 405 2.04 -46.27 20.96
CA LEU A 405 2.23 -46.80 19.59
C LEU A 405 1.02 -47.39 18.83
N GLN A 406 0.46 -46.58 17.92
CA GLN A 406 0.41 -46.89 16.48
C GLN A 406 0.21 -45.64 15.62
#